data_AF-A0A953LR19-F1
#
_entry.id   AF-A0A953LR19-F1
#
_cell.length_a   1.000
_cell.length_b   1.000
_cell.length_c   1.000
_cell.angle_alpha   90.00
_cell.angle_beta   90.00
_cell.angle_gamma   90.00
#
_symmetry.space_group_name_H-M   'P 1'
#
loop_
_entity.id
_entity.type
_entity.pdbx_description
1 polymer ?
#
loop_
_entity_poly.entity_id
_entity_poly.type
_entity_poly.pdbx_seq_one_letter_code
_entity_poly.pdbx_strand_id
1 'polypeptide(L)' 'MLFGLFLTYVGAGILTALAFALFGAQRVVPSSFSPGARILLLPGAFALWPYILLRWLKAAR' A
#
# COMPACT_ATOMS: atom_id res chain seq x y z
N MET A 1 19.51 13.84 11.96
CA MET A 1 19.56 12.62 11.09
C MET A 1 18.26 11.81 11.12
N LEU A 2 17.67 11.54 12.29
CA LEU A 2 16.43 10.75 12.43
C LEU A 2 15.20 11.33 11.71
N PHE A 3 15.07 12.66 11.65
CA PHE A 3 13.94 13.31 10.98
C PHE A 3 13.88 13.00 9.46
N GLY A 4 15.02 13.03 8.78
CA GLY A 4 15.09 12.68 7.35
C GLY A 4 14.69 11.22 7.11
N LEU A 5 15.19 10.31 7.95
CA LEU A 5 14.83 8.89 7.90
C LEU A 5 13.33 8.67 8.12
N PHE A 6 12.73 9.38 9.09
CA PHE A 6 11.30 9.35 9.34
C PHE A 6 10.49 9.81 8.12
N LEU A 7 10.88 10.94 7.51
CA LEU A 7 10.23 11.44 6.30
C LEU A 7 10.32 10.46 5.13
N THR A 8 11.50 9.84 4.93
CA THR A 8 11.66 8.83 3.88
C THR A 8 10.79 7.60 4.16
N TYR A 9 10.73 7.13 5.41
CA TYR A 9 9.90 6.00 5.81
C TYR A 9 8.41 6.27 5.59
N VAL A 10 7.92 7.43 6.02
CA VAL A 10 6.54 7.87 5.81
C VAL A 10 6.25 8.06 4.31
N GLY A 11 7.14 8.69 3.56
CA GLY A 11 6.99 8.87 2.12
C GLY A 11 6.88 7.54 1.37
N ALA A 12 7.75 6.58 1.70
CA ALA A 12 7.68 5.22 1.13
C ALA A 12 6.36 4.53 1.45
N GLY A 13 5.86 4.70 2.68
CA GLY A 13 4.55 4.18 3.08
C GLY A 13 3.40 4.78 2.28
N ILE A 14 3.38 6.10 2.07
CA ILE A 14 2.35 6.78 1.29
C ILE A 14 2.37 6.28 -0.16
N LEU A 15 3.55 6.24 -0.78
CA LEU A 15 3.70 5.77 -2.17
C LEU A 15 3.25 4.31 -2.32
N THR A 16 3.63 3.46 -1.37
CA THR A 16 3.23 2.04 -1.37
C THR A 16 1.72 1.89 -1.22
N ALA A 17 1.11 2.60 -0.27
CA ALA A 17 -0.33 2.53 -0.01
C ALA A 17 -1.15 2.97 -1.22
N LEU A 18 -0.77 4.09 -1.85
CA LEU A 18 -1.41 4.59 -3.06
C LEU A 18 -1.26 3.61 -4.23
N ALA A 19 -0.04 3.15 -4.50
CA ALA A 19 0.22 2.20 -5.57
C ALA A 19 -0.56 0.89 -5.36
N PHE A 20 -0.60 0.38 -4.12
CA PHE A 20 -1.34 -0.82 -3.79
C PHE A 20 -2.86 -0.63 -3.94
N ALA A 21 -3.43 0.48 -3.47
CA ALA A 21 -4.86 0.75 -3.60
C ALA A 21 -5.30 0.94 -5.07
N LEU A 22 -4.43 1.46 -5.93
CA LEU A 22 -4.72 1.66 -7.34
C LEU A 22 -4.57 0.38 -8.16
N PHE A 23 -3.51 -0.39 -7.94
CA PHE A 23 -3.13 -1.52 -8.81
C PHE A 23 -3.15 -2.88 -8.12
N GLY A 24 -2.76 -2.94 -6.85
CA GLY A 24 -2.62 -4.20 -6.11
C GLY A 24 -3.93 -4.75 -5.58
N ALA A 25 -4.81 -3.90 -5.05
CA ALA A 25 -6.04 -4.30 -4.37
C ALA A 25 -6.99 -5.12 -5.26
N GLN A 26 -7.10 -4.75 -6.55
CA GLN A 26 -7.92 -5.48 -7.52
C GLN A 26 -7.39 -6.88 -7.86
N ARG A 27 -6.08 -7.14 -7.67
CA ARG A 27 -5.49 -8.45 -7.95
C ARG A 27 -5.64 -9.44 -6.81
N VAL A 28 -5.94 -8.96 -5.60
CA VAL A 28 -6.03 -9.76 -4.38
C VAL A 28 -7.47 -10.15 -4.05
N VAL A 29 -8.46 -9.34 -4.48
CA VAL A 29 -9.87 -9.55 -4.17
C VAL A 29 -10.64 -9.95 -5.44
N PRO A 30 -11.37 -11.08 -5.46
CA PRO A 30 -12.05 -11.59 -6.65
C PRO A 30 -13.29 -10.80 -7.08
N SER A 31 -13.73 -9.80 -6.30
CA SER A 31 -14.91 -8.97 -6.59
C SER A 31 -14.53 -7.54 -7.01
N SER A 32 -15.45 -6.83 -7.66
CA SER A 32 -15.23 -5.43 -8.07
C SER A 32 -14.88 -4.57 -6.85
N PHE A 33 -13.64 -4.10 -6.81
CA PHE A 33 -13.15 -3.29 -5.70
C PHE A 33 -13.55 -1.83 -5.92
N SER A 34 -14.62 -1.40 -5.25
CA SER A 34 -15.21 -0.07 -5.43
C SER A 34 -14.24 1.05 -5.04
N PRO A 35 -14.38 2.27 -5.61
CA PRO A 35 -13.56 3.41 -5.23
C PRO A 35 -13.60 3.70 -3.72
N GLY A 36 -14.77 3.56 -3.08
CA GLY A 36 -14.91 3.73 -1.63
C GLY A 36 -14.10 2.71 -0.83
N ALA A 37 -14.10 1.44 -1.28
CA ALA A 37 -13.30 0.39 -0.62
C ALA A 37 -11.79 0.66 -0.72
N ARG A 38 -11.31 1.28 -1.81
CA ARG A 38 -9.91 1.69 -1.95
C ARG A 38 -9.52 2.77 -0.95
N ILE A 39 -10.40 3.74 -0.71
CA ILE A 39 -10.17 4.80 0.27
C ILE A 39 -10.08 4.22 1.67
N LEU A 40 -11.01 3.32 2.02
CA LEU A 40 -11.02 2.61 3.31
C LEU A 40 -9.77 1.72 3.52
N LEU A 41 -9.17 1.23 2.44
CA LEU A 41 -7.94 0.42 2.48
C LEU A 41 -6.69 1.25 2.77
N LEU A 42 -6.63 2.51 2.34
CA LEU A 42 -5.43 3.35 2.39
C LEU A 42 -4.78 3.44 3.79
N PRO A 43 -5.52 3.65 4.90
CA PRO A 43 -4.91 3.72 6.23
C PRO A 43 -4.23 2.41 6.63
N GLY A 44 -4.90 1.28 6.39
CA GLY A 44 -4.33 -0.04 6.66
C GLY A 44 -3.15 -0.35 5.76
N ALA A 45 -3.23 0.05 4.49
CA ALA A 45 -2.15 -0.12 3.53
C ALA A 45 -0.89 0.68 3.89
N PHE A 46 -1.09 1.90 4.40
CA PHE A 46 -0.02 2.75 4.91
C PHE A 46 0.58 2.19 6.20
N ALA A 47 -0.24 1.83 7.18
CA ALA A 47 0.24 1.31 8.46
C ALA A 47 1.07 0.02 8.31
N LEU A 48 0.71 -0.83 7.33
CA LEU A 48 1.35 -2.11 7.07
C LEU A 48 2.23 -2.10 5.79
N TRP A 49 2.66 -0.92 5.34
CA TRP A 49 3.31 -0.75 4.04
C TRP A 49 4.51 -1.68 3.80
N PRO A 50 5.41 -1.98 4.77
CA PRO A 50 6.57 -2.84 4.48
C PRO A 50 6.13 -4.27 4.19
N TYR A 51 5.15 -4.78 4.95
CA TYR A 51 4.60 -6.11 4.76
C TYR A 51 3.84 -6.23 3.44
N ILE A 52 3.01 -5.22 3.12
CA ILE A 52 2.25 -5.17 1.87
C ILE A 52 3.19 -5.11 0.68
N LEU A 53 4.23 -4.28 0.72
CA LEU A 53 5.23 -4.19 -0.35
C LEU A 53 5.91 -5.55 -0.58
N LEU A 54 6.37 -6.21 0.48
CA LEU A 54 7.00 -7.52 0.39
C LEU A 54 6.07 -8.58 -0.20
N ARG A 55 4.83 -8.66 0.28
CA ARG A 55 3.85 -9.62 -0.22
C ARG A 55 3.48 -9.31 -1.68
N TRP A 56 3.33 -8.04 -2.02
CA TRP A 56 2.94 -7.61 -3.35
C TRP A 56 4.02 -7.90 -4.39
N LEU A 57 5.29 -7.67 -4.06
CA LEU A 57 6.43 -8.03 -4.91
C LEU A 57 6.53 -9.55 -5.12
N LYS A 58 6.28 -10.35 -4.07
CA LYS A 58 6.27 -11.81 -4.18
C LYS A 58 5.14 -12.33 -5.05
N ALA A 59 3.96 -11.71 -4.98
CA ALA A 59 2.81 -12.08 -5.81
C ALA A 59 2.93 -11.61 -7.27
N ALA A 60 3.85 -10.68 -7.56
CA ALA A 60 4.12 -10.19 -8.91
C ALA A 60 5.18 -11.02 -9.67
N ARG A 61 5.92 -11.88 -8.97
CA ARG A 61 6.83 -12.87 -9.55
C ARG A 61 6.06 -14.15 -9.86
#